data_AF-A0A6B4G659-F1
#
_entry.id   AF-A0A6B4G659-F1
#
_cell.length_a   1.000
_cell.length_b   1.000
_cell.length_c   1.000
_cell.angle_alpha   90.00
_cell.angle_beta   90.00
_cell.angle_gamma   90.00
#
_symmetry.space_group_name_H-M   'P 1'
#
loop_
_entity.id
_entity.type
_entity.pdbx_description
1 polymer ?
#
loop_
_entity_poly.entity_id
_entity_poly.type
_entity_poly.pdbx_seq_one_letter_code
_entity_poly.pdbx_strand_id
1 'polypeptide(L)' 'MECLVVTKSYSPESICYWIMNLVTPASNNFMKALSFIDILKNIHIFGTNSEFKNLTMEIDKFKKIAMEIMNATKLYNINC' A
#
# COMPACT_ATOMS: atom_id res chain seq x y z
N MET A 1 -20.06 -8.32 -24.45
CA MET A 1 -20.22 -8.78 -23.05
C MET A 1 -19.04 -8.34 -22.19
N GLU A 2 -17.80 -8.49 -22.68
CA GLU A 2 -16.56 -8.05 -21.99
C GLU A 2 -16.56 -6.56 -21.62
N CYS A 3 -16.96 -5.67 -22.54
CA CYS A 3 -17.05 -4.23 -22.26
C CYS A 3 -18.01 -3.91 -21.08
N LEU A 4 -19.10 -4.69 -20.93
CA LEU A 4 -20.09 -4.50 -19.87
C LEU A 4 -19.58 -4.98 -18.49
N VAL A 5 -18.80 -6.07 -18.48
CA VAL A 5 -18.15 -6.60 -17.27
C VAL A 5 -17.07 -5.63 -16.79
N VAL A 6 -16.25 -5.13 -17.71
CA VAL A 6 -15.25 -4.09 -17.46
C VAL A 6 -15.91 -2.84 -16.86
N THR A 7 -17.02 -2.35 -17.43
CA THR A 7 -17.73 -1.17 -16.89
C THR A 7 -18.30 -1.37 -15.48
N LYS A 8 -18.69 -2.60 -15.09
CA LYS A 8 -19.17 -2.87 -13.72
C LYS A 8 -18.04 -2.87 -12.69
N SER A 9 -16.87 -3.37 -13.06
CA SER A 9 -15.68 -3.36 -12.19
C SER A 9 -15.17 -1.94 -11.91
N TYR A 10 -15.41 -1.01 -12.83
CA TYR A 10 -15.11 0.42 -12.67
C TYR A 10 -16.35 1.26 -12.29
N SER A 11 -17.44 0.65 -11.84
CA SER A 11 -18.55 1.42 -11.28
C SER A 11 -18.10 2.12 -9.99
N PRO A 12 -18.70 3.28 -9.64
CA PRO A 12 -18.36 3.98 -8.40
C PRO A 12 -18.45 3.08 -7.17
N GLU A 13 -19.45 2.20 -7.09
CA GLU A 13 -19.66 1.27 -5.98
C GLU A 13 -18.54 0.21 -5.91
N SER A 14 -18.15 -0.34 -7.06
CA SER A 14 -17.03 -1.28 -7.14
C SER A 14 -15.74 -0.60 -6.73
N ILE A 15 -15.40 0.55 -7.32
CA ILE A 15 -14.19 1.29 -6.95
C ILE A 15 -14.21 1.63 -5.45
N CYS A 16 -15.35 2.03 -4.92
CA CYS A 16 -15.50 2.33 -3.50
C CYS A 16 -15.27 1.11 -2.62
N TYR A 17 -15.83 -0.05 -2.98
CA TYR A 17 -15.56 -1.30 -2.30
C TYR A 17 -14.06 -1.63 -2.28
N TRP A 18 -13.38 -1.50 -3.43
CA TRP A 18 -11.94 -1.75 -3.53
C TRP A 18 -11.13 -0.79 -2.64
N ILE A 19 -11.47 0.51 -2.63
CA ILE A 19 -10.79 1.51 -1.81
C ILE A 19 -10.99 1.23 -0.31
N MET A 20 -12.23 0.98 0.11
CA MET A 20 -12.58 0.85 1.53
C MET A 20 -12.20 -0.49 2.14
N ASN A 21 -12.33 -1.59 1.38
CA ASN A 21 -12.16 -2.94 1.91
C ASN A 21 -10.81 -3.56 1.56
N LEU A 22 -10.12 -3.08 0.53
CA LEU A 22 -8.83 -3.64 0.11
C LEU A 22 -7.70 -2.63 0.30
N VAL A 23 -7.76 -1.47 -0.35
CA VAL A 23 -6.65 -0.51 -0.36
C VAL A 23 -6.42 0.10 1.02
N THR A 24 -7.47 0.62 1.66
CA THR A 24 -7.35 1.29 2.96
C THR A 24 -6.84 0.34 4.06
N PRO A 25 -7.41 -0.87 4.25
CA PRO A 25 -6.93 -1.80 5.26
C PRO A 25 -5.51 -2.29 4.99
N ALA A 26 -5.18 -2.61 3.73
CA ALA A 26 -3.83 -3.00 3.35
C ALA A 26 -2.83 -1.88 3.66
N SER A 27 -3.12 -0.66 3.23
CA SER A 27 -2.30 0.53 3.51
C SER A 27 -2.06 0.72 5.01
N ASN A 28 -3.10 0.62 5.84
CA ASN A 28 -2.96 0.78 7.28
C ASN A 28 -2.02 -0.28 7.90
N ASN A 29 -2.18 -1.55 7.50
CA ASN A 29 -1.30 -2.62 7.95
C ASN A 29 0.15 -2.41 7.47
N PHE A 30 0.34 -1.94 6.24
CA PHE A 30 1.66 -1.63 5.72
C PHE A 30 2.33 -0.47 6.45
N MET A 31 1.61 0.63 6.70
CA MET A 31 2.14 1.76 7.48
C MET A 31 2.52 1.34 8.90
N LYS A 32 1.76 0.42 9.51
CA LYS A 32 2.08 -0.17 10.81
C LYS A 32 3.32 -1.07 10.75
N ALA A 33 3.48 -1.87 9.70
CA ALA A 33 4.70 -2.67 9.52
C ALA A 33 5.94 -1.79 9.33
N LEU A 34 5.81 -0.70 8.56
CA LEU A 34 6.88 0.28 8.34
C LEU A 34 7.35 0.92 9.65
N SER A 35 6.43 1.27 10.56
CA SER A 35 6.82 1.86 11.84
C SER A 35 7.65 0.91 12.70
N PHE A 36 7.34 -0.40 12.68
CA PHE A 36 8.17 -1.39 13.36
C PHE A 36 9.55 -1.53 12.73
N ILE A 37 9.65 -1.49 11.40
CA ILE A 37 10.92 -1.54 10.69
C ILE A 37 11.80 -0.32 11.03
N ASP A 38 11.20 0.86 11.13
CA ASP A 38 11.92 2.07 11.53
C ASP A 38 12.42 2.00 12.98
N ILE A 39 11.68 1.35 13.88
CA ILE A 39 12.18 1.05 15.24
C ILE A 39 13.37 0.10 15.19
N LEU A 40 13.28 -0.98 14.40
CA LEU A 40 14.35 -1.98 14.28
C LEU A 40 15.63 -1.40 13.67
N LYS A 41 15.53 -0.49 12.70
CA LYS A 41 16.69 0.21 12.08
C LYS A 41 17.57 0.93 13.11
N ASN A 42 16.98 1.43 14.20
CA ASN A 42 17.71 2.17 15.24
C ASN A 42 18.44 1.27 16.25
N ILE A 43 18.22 -0.05 16.20
CA ILE A 43 18.90 -1.02 17.06
C ILE A 43 20.21 -1.44 16.39
N HIS A 44 21.34 -1.24 17.06
CA HIS A 44 22.68 -1.47 16.52
C HIS A 44 22.89 -2.85 15.86
N ILE A 45 22.27 -3.90 16.42
CA ILE A 45 22.35 -5.28 15.91
C ILE A 45 21.79 -5.39 14.49
N PHE A 46 20.72 -4.65 14.18
CA PHE A 46 20.09 -4.66 12.85
C PHE A 46 20.78 -3.70 11.89
N GLY A 47 21.37 -2.60 12.38
CA GLY A 47 22.08 -1.62 11.55
C GLY A 47 23.32 -2.15 10.83
N THR A 48 23.96 -3.21 11.35
CA THR A 48 25.11 -3.86 10.72
C THR A 48 24.75 -5.13 9.95
N ASN A 49 23.52 -5.62 10.06
CA ASN A 49 23.05 -6.83 9.40
C ASN A 49 22.74 -6.57 7.91
N SER A 50 23.41 -7.29 7.00
CA SER A 50 23.26 -7.14 5.55
C SER A 50 21.90 -7.62 5.02
N GLU A 51 21.34 -8.69 5.57
CA GLU A 51 20.01 -9.19 5.21
C GLU A 51 18.93 -8.18 5.61
N PHE A 52 19.07 -7.58 6.80
CA PHE A 52 18.18 -6.53 7.25
C PHE A 52 18.28 -5.28 6.37
N LYS A 53 19.48 -4.88 5.95
CA LYS A 53 19.65 -3.80 4.96
C LYS A 53 18.94 -4.09 3.64
N ASN A 54 19.10 -5.30 3.10
CA ASN A 54 18.40 -5.70 1.87
C ASN A 54 16.88 -5.65 2.04
N LEU A 55 16.38 -6.16 3.17
CA LEU A 55 14.96 -6.08 3.51
C LEU A 55 14.47 -4.62 3.56
N THR A 56 15.23 -3.72 4.21
CA THR A 56 14.83 -2.30 4.26
C THR A 56 14.77 -1.65 2.89
N MET A 57 15.66 -1.99 1.97
CA MET A 57 15.61 -1.50 0.59
C MET A 57 14.38 -1.98 -0.18
N GLU A 58 14.02 -3.26 -0.04
CA GLU A 58 12.81 -3.80 -0.68
C GLU A 58 11.53 -3.18 -0.08
N ILE A 59 11.53 -2.95 1.23
CA ILE A 59 10.44 -2.25 1.93
C ILE A 59 10.29 -0.82 1.44
N ASP A 60 11.39 -0.09 1.20
CA ASP A 60 11.34 1.28 0.68
C ASP A 60 10.79 1.31 -0.77
N LYS A 61 11.15 0.34 -1.61
CA LYS A 61 10.55 0.18 -2.95
C LYS A 61 9.04 -0.06 -2.85
N PHE A 62 8.62 -0.96 -1.96
CA PHE A 62 7.22 -1.27 -1.73
C PHE A 62 6.44 -0.04 -1.21
N LYS A 63 7.02 0.71 -0.26
CA LYS A 63 6.44 1.95 0.27
C LYS A 63 6.13 2.96 -0.83
N LYS A 64 7.02 3.10 -1.82
CA LYS A 64 6.81 3.98 -2.97
C LYS A 64 5.58 3.55 -3.79
N ILE A 65 5.48 2.26 -4.12
CA ILE A 65 4.35 1.69 -4.86
C ILE A 65 3.03 1.88 -4.09
N ALA A 66 3.03 1.61 -2.79
CA ALA A 66 1.85 1.78 -1.95
C ALA A 66 1.37 3.25 -1.94
N MET A 67 2.29 4.22 -1.84
CA MET A 67 1.96 5.64 -1.92
C MET A 67 1.40 6.04 -3.29
N GLU A 68 1.95 5.51 -4.38
CA GLU A 68 1.43 5.76 -5.73
C GLU A 68 -0.01 5.25 -5.87
N ILE A 69 -0.31 4.04 -5.37
CA ILE A 69 -1.67 3.48 -5.36
C ILE A 69 -2.61 4.38 -4.54
N MET A 70 -2.23 4.76 -3.31
CA MET A 70 -3.04 5.63 -2.46
C MET A 70 -3.27 7.02 -3.06
N ASN A 71 -2.32 7.56 -3.80
CA ASN A 71 -2.49 8.84 -4.47
C ASN A 71 -3.41 8.71 -5.68
N ALA A 72 -3.29 7.61 -6.44
CA ALA A 72 -4.20 7.32 -7.54
C ALA A 72 -5.64 7.13 -7.07
N THR A 73 -5.87 6.49 -5.91
CA THR A 73 -7.24 6.31 -5.37
C THR A 73 -7.90 7.65 -5.02
N LYS A 74 -7.14 8.64 -4.54
CA LYS A 74 -7.68 9.99 -4.27
C LYS A 74 -8.19 10.71 -5.53
N LEU A 75 -7.64 10.38 -6.72
CA LEU A 75 -8.04 11.02 -7.98
C LEU A 75 -9.46 10.64 -8.41
N TYR A 76 -9.99 9.51 -7.94
CA TYR A 76 -11.33 9.09 -8.31
C TYR A 76 -12.42 10.01 -7.73
N ASN A 77 -12.13 10.80 -6.69
CA ASN A 77 -13.06 11.76 -6.07
C ASN A 77 -14.46 11.15 -5.80
N ILE A 78 -14.49 9.87 -5.42
CA ILE A 78 -15.71 9.13 -5.09
C ILE A 78 -15.97 9.31 -3.60
N ASN A 79 -17.17 9.73 -3.23
CA ASN A 79 -17.62 9.71 -1.84
C ASN A 79 -17.94 8.26 -1.44
N CYS A 80 -16.92 7.62 -0.88
CA CYS A 80 -17.03 6.55 0.08
C CYS A 80 -17.14 7.16 1.49
#